data_AF-A0A9D4B364-F1
#
_entry.id   AF-A0A9D4B364-F1
#
_cell.length_a   1.000
_cell.length_b   1.000
_cell.length_c   1.000
_cell.angle_alpha   90.00
_cell.angle_beta   90.00
_cell.angle_gamma   90.00
#
_symmetry.space_group_name_H-M   'P 1'
#
loop_
_entity.id
_entity.type
_entity.pdbx_description
1 polymer ?
#
loop_
_entity_poly.entity_id
_entity_poly.type
_entity_poly.pdbx_seq_one_letter_code
_entity_poly.pdbx_strand_id
1 'polypeptide(L)'
;MQNVSQGKDAFHLALAGKSEDVPGCDDGCPDSCPLCEDEESLVQSKSRCWVIQDPDGPFSSCHSQIDPGHYLSDCIFDLCVSGGESSALCESIQTYAAACQRANVSISPWRNESFCGKAALCNCAIGLCAPRCWSGFPYVMP
;
A
#
# COMPACT_ATOMS: atom_id res chain seq x y z
N MET A 1 14.34 39.29 -8.55
CA MET A 1 13.11 39.83 -7.92
C MET A 1 11.92 39.49 -8.80
N GLN A 2 11.24 38.36 -8.55
CA GLN A 2 9.85 38.15 -8.97
C GLN A 2 9.15 37.44 -7.81
N ASN A 3 8.05 38.03 -7.36
CA ASN A 3 7.19 37.60 -6.26
C ASN A 3 5.75 37.65 -6.79
N VAL A 4 4.87 36.86 -6.15
CA VAL A 4 3.40 36.83 -6.18
C VAL A 4 2.86 35.90 -7.30
N SER A 5 2.08 34.84 -7.07
CA SER A 5 1.06 34.55 -6.03
C SER A 5 0.69 33.05 -5.96
N GLN A 6 0.62 32.55 -4.72
CA GLN A 6 -0.47 31.76 -4.13
C GLN A 6 -0.76 30.32 -4.62
N GLY A 7 -0.33 29.38 -3.77
CA GLY A 7 -1.17 28.34 -3.16
C GLY A 7 -1.81 27.32 -4.09
N LYS A 8 -1.12 26.17 -4.23
CA LYS A 8 -1.57 24.83 -4.67
C LYS A 8 -0.29 23.99 -4.85
N ASP A 9 0.02 22.88 -4.20
CA ASP A 9 -0.66 21.99 -3.27
C ASP A 9 0.44 21.27 -2.46
N ALA A 10 0.11 20.82 -1.25
CA ALA A 10 1.02 20.21 -0.29
C ALA A 10 1.45 18.77 -0.67
N PHE A 11 1.84 18.53 -1.93
CA PHE A 11 2.30 17.22 -2.43
C PHE A 11 3.80 17.19 -2.78
N HIS A 12 4.54 18.24 -2.44
CA HIS A 12 6.00 18.32 -2.64
C HIS A 12 6.71 18.57 -1.31
N LEU A 13 6.63 17.61 -0.39
CA LEU A 13 7.51 17.59 0.78
C LEU A 13 7.91 16.16 1.15
N ALA A 14 8.82 15.59 0.37
CA ALA A 14 9.92 14.81 0.93
C ALA A 14 11.02 14.69 -0.13
N LEU A 15 12.08 15.50 0.02
CA LEU A 15 13.48 15.10 -0.19
C LEU A 15 14.38 16.29 0.19
N ALA A 16 14.40 16.56 1.49
CA ALA A 16 15.52 17.20 2.15
C ALA A 16 15.76 16.50 3.50
N GLY A 17 15.79 15.16 3.45
CA GLY A 17 16.31 14.34 4.54
C GLY A 17 17.67 13.81 4.10
N LYS A 18 18.74 14.23 4.77
CA LYS A 18 20.05 13.57 4.64
C LYS A 18 19.90 12.16 5.21
N SER A 19 19.73 11.14 4.37
CA SER A 19 20.09 9.77 4.74
C SER A 19 21.61 9.63 4.68
N GLU A 20 22.19 8.95 5.66
CA GLU A 20 23.58 8.52 5.63
C GLU A 20 23.73 7.44 4.53
N ASP A 21 24.74 7.61 3.68
CA ASP A 21 25.06 6.76 2.52
C ASP A 21 25.19 5.29 2.96
N VAL A 22 24.23 4.46 2.58
CA VAL A 22 24.33 3.00 2.72
C VAL A 22 25.00 2.48 1.45
N PRO A 23 26.22 1.93 1.52
CA PRO A 23 26.92 1.44 0.33
C PRO A 23 26.12 0.34 -0.35
N GLY A 24 25.65 0.59 -1.58
CA GLY A 24 24.87 -0.36 -2.38
C GLY A 24 23.38 -0.07 -2.49
N CYS A 25 22.87 1.00 -1.86
CA CYS A 25 21.58 1.59 -2.21
C CYS A 25 21.85 2.79 -3.12
N ASP A 26 21.72 2.59 -4.43
CA ASP A 26 21.65 3.70 -5.37
C ASP A 26 20.30 4.41 -5.15
N ASP A 27 20.31 5.63 -4.63
CA ASP A 27 19.13 6.51 -4.52
C ASP A 27 18.62 6.95 -5.92
N GLY A 28 19.18 6.38 -6.99
CA GLY A 28 18.88 6.67 -8.37
C GLY A 28 17.52 6.12 -8.76
N CYS A 29 16.50 6.96 -8.61
CA CYS A 29 15.44 6.95 -9.61
C CYS A 29 16.07 7.40 -10.94
N PRO A 30 16.11 6.55 -11.99
CA PRO A 30 16.83 6.86 -13.22
C PRO A 30 16.08 7.92 -14.03
N ASP A 31 16.39 9.21 -13.82
CA ASP A 31 15.94 10.42 -14.55
C ASP A 31 14.43 10.59 -14.85
N SER A 32 13.59 9.61 -14.55
CA SER A 32 12.16 9.57 -14.82
C SER A 32 11.53 8.54 -13.88
N CYS A 33 11.17 8.99 -12.69
CA CYS A 33 10.31 8.19 -11.82
C CYS A 33 8.96 7.97 -12.51
N PRO A 34 8.35 6.79 -12.35
CA PRO A 34 6.99 6.60 -12.81
C PRO A 34 6.10 7.64 -12.11
N LEU A 35 5.43 8.46 -12.92
CA LEU A 35 4.50 9.46 -12.45
C LEU A 35 3.07 8.99 -12.70
N CYS A 36 2.22 9.37 -11.78
CA CYS A 36 0.78 9.19 -11.83
C CYS A 36 0.12 10.52 -12.21
N GLU A 37 0.12 10.83 -13.50
CA GLU A 37 -0.38 12.11 -14.02
C GLU A 37 -1.78 12.00 -14.62
N ASP A 38 -2.24 10.79 -14.93
CA ASP A 38 -3.55 10.61 -15.55
C ASP A 38 -4.66 10.62 -14.48
N GLU A 39 -5.51 11.62 -14.58
CA GLU A 39 -6.60 11.85 -13.61
C GLU A 39 -7.58 10.67 -13.55
N GLU A 40 -7.77 9.94 -14.66
CA GLU A 40 -8.68 8.79 -14.69
C GLU A 40 -8.15 7.63 -13.84
N SER A 41 -6.86 7.25 -13.97
CA SER A 41 -6.26 6.21 -13.14
C SER A 41 -6.18 6.64 -11.68
N LEU A 42 -5.95 7.93 -11.39
CA LEU A 42 -5.96 8.44 -10.01
C LEU A 42 -7.35 8.26 -9.38
N VAL A 43 -8.41 8.61 -10.11
CA VAL A 43 -9.79 8.42 -9.65
C VAL A 43 -10.13 6.93 -9.49
N GLN A 44 -9.75 6.08 -10.44
CA GLN A 44 -9.97 4.64 -10.35
C GLN A 44 -9.18 4.01 -9.19
N SER A 45 -7.94 4.42 -9.00
CA SER A 45 -7.07 3.95 -7.93
C SER A 45 -7.61 4.36 -6.57
N LYS A 46 -8.03 5.62 -6.43
CA LYS A 46 -8.70 6.12 -5.23
C LYS A 46 -9.98 5.35 -4.89
N SER A 47 -10.81 5.07 -5.89
CA SER A 47 -12.02 4.26 -5.71
C SER A 47 -11.70 2.87 -5.17
N ARG A 48 -10.65 2.22 -5.67
CA ARG A 48 -10.25 0.86 -5.27
C ARG A 48 -9.55 0.82 -3.91
N CYS A 49 -8.79 1.85 -3.57
CA CYS A 49 -8.11 1.99 -2.28
C CYS A 49 -9.04 2.45 -1.15
N TRP A 50 -10.27 2.88 -1.47
CA TRP A 50 -11.26 3.40 -0.51
C TRP A 50 -11.47 2.50 0.71
N VAL A 51 -11.39 1.18 0.56
CA VAL A 51 -11.56 0.21 1.65
C VAL A 51 -10.67 0.50 2.87
N ILE A 52 -9.50 1.13 2.67
CA ILE A 52 -8.57 1.51 3.75
C ILE A 52 -9.19 2.58 4.66
N GLN A 53 -9.89 3.56 4.07
CA GLN A 53 -10.47 4.70 4.81
C GLN A 53 -11.98 4.58 5.05
N ASP A 54 -12.62 3.51 4.59
CA ASP A 54 -14.06 3.30 4.71
C ASP A 54 -14.49 3.23 6.19
N PRO A 55 -15.25 4.22 6.70
CA PRO A 55 -15.62 4.30 8.12
C PRO A 55 -16.57 3.16 8.54
N ASP A 56 -17.28 2.55 7.59
CA ASP A 56 -18.14 1.39 7.82
C ASP A 56 -17.48 0.08 7.35
N GLY A 57 -16.22 0.18 6.91
CA GLY A 57 -15.44 -0.91 6.35
C GLY A 57 -14.77 -1.80 7.39
N PRO A 58 -13.96 -2.77 6.93
CA PRO A 58 -13.35 -3.78 7.79
C PRO A 58 -12.27 -3.23 8.73
N PHE A 59 -11.75 -2.03 8.44
CA PHE A 59 -10.72 -1.35 9.21
C PHE A 59 -11.25 -0.22 10.10
N SER A 60 -12.57 0.00 10.16
CA SER A 60 -13.21 1.07 10.95
C SER A 60 -12.72 1.13 12.40
N SER A 61 -12.55 -0.03 13.05
CA SER A 61 -12.05 -0.13 14.43
C SER A 61 -10.57 0.25 14.58
N CYS A 62 -9.81 0.29 13.48
CA CYS A 62 -8.39 0.64 13.46
C CYS A 62 -8.14 2.12 13.21
N HIS A 63 -9.08 2.84 12.58
CA HIS A 63 -8.93 4.27 12.24
C HIS A 63 -8.64 5.15 13.45
N SER A 64 -9.10 4.76 14.65
CA SER A 64 -8.82 5.46 15.90
C SER A 64 -7.39 5.28 16.41
N GLN A 65 -6.71 4.19 16.00
CA GLN A 65 -5.37 3.83 16.46
C GLN A 65 -4.30 4.16 15.41
N ILE A 66 -4.62 3.97 14.13
CA ILE A 66 -3.72 4.20 13.00
C ILE A 66 -4.45 5.02 11.96
N ASP A 67 -3.96 6.24 11.70
CA ASP A 67 -4.51 7.11 10.66
C ASP A 67 -4.38 6.45 9.28
N PRO A 68 -5.49 6.33 8.50
CA PRO A 68 -5.47 5.68 7.20
C PRO A 68 -4.86 6.56 6.09
N GLY A 69 -4.63 7.86 6.32
CA GLY A 69 -4.33 8.83 5.26
C GLY A 69 -3.06 8.51 4.47
N HIS A 70 -1.96 8.18 5.16
CA HIS A 70 -0.71 7.80 4.50
C HIS A 70 -0.87 6.51 3.68
N TYR A 71 -1.48 5.47 4.27
CA TYR A 71 -1.70 4.18 3.61
C TYR A 71 -2.62 4.29 2.40
N LEU A 72 -3.62 5.19 2.46
CA LEU A 72 -4.49 5.48 1.32
C LEU A 72 -3.70 6.16 0.20
N SER A 73 -2.87 7.16 0.52
CA SER A 73 -2.05 7.87 -0.47
C SER A 73 -1.07 6.91 -1.16
N ASP A 74 -0.39 6.06 -0.39
CA ASP A 74 0.53 5.05 -0.91
C ASP A 74 -0.22 4.07 -1.83
N CYS A 75 -1.37 3.57 -1.38
CA CYS A 75 -2.20 2.67 -2.18
C CYS A 75 -2.59 3.29 -3.53
N ILE A 76 -3.00 4.57 -3.54
CA ILE A 76 -3.39 5.26 -4.77
C ILE A 76 -2.21 5.37 -5.71
N PHE A 77 -1.04 5.75 -5.17
CA PHE A 77 0.18 5.88 -5.96
C PHE A 77 0.62 4.54 -6.53
N ASP A 78 0.80 3.52 -5.68
CA ASP A 78 1.22 2.17 -6.07
C ASP A 78 0.28 1.55 -7.11
N LEU A 79 -1.02 1.73 -6.91
CA LEU A 79 -2.02 1.20 -7.83
C LEU A 79 -2.00 1.93 -9.17
N CYS A 80 -1.77 3.23 -9.16
CA CYS A 80 -1.70 3.99 -10.39
C CYS A 80 -0.40 3.69 -11.17
N VAL A 81 0.77 3.68 -10.53
CA VAL A 81 2.05 3.39 -11.24
C VAL A 81 2.13 1.94 -11.72
N SER A 82 1.40 1.03 -11.09
CA SER A 82 1.27 -0.37 -11.54
C SER A 82 0.23 -0.58 -12.64
N GLY A 83 -0.45 0.47 -13.10
CA GLY A 83 -1.50 0.38 -14.12
C GLY A 83 -2.75 -0.33 -13.63
N GLY A 84 -3.06 -0.24 -12.33
CA GLY A 84 -4.26 -0.83 -11.74
C GLY A 84 -4.10 -2.31 -11.37
N GLU A 85 -2.90 -2.80 -11.14
CA GLU A 85 -2.67 -4.21 -10.85
C GLU A 85 -3.30 -4.63 -9.49
N SER A 86 -3.96 -5.79 -9.45
CA SER A 86 -4.71 -6.21 -8.27
C SER A 86 -3.82 -6.68 -7.11
N SER A 87 -2.66 -7.27 -7.38
CA SER A 87 -1.68 -7.63 -6.37
C SER A 87 -1.08 -6.41 -5.67
N ALA A 88 -0.82 -5.30 -6.38
CA ALA A 88 -0.40 -4.02 -5.79
C ALA A 88 -1.45 -3.46 -4.81
N LEU A 89 -2.73 -3.45 -5.23
CA LEU A 89 -3.85 -3.09 -4.35
C LEU A 89 -3.89 -3.98 -3.10
N CYS A 90 -3.78 -5.30 -3.29
CA CYS A 90 -3.90 -6.26 -2.19
C CYS A 90 -2.70 -6.25 -1.24
N GLU A 91 -1.53 -5.87 -1.72
CA GLU A 91 -0.33 -5.63 -0.92
C GLU A 91 -0.49 -4.37 -0.09
N SER A 92 -0.93 -3.27 -0.69
CA SER A 92 -1.22 -2.01 0.02
C SER A 92 -2.22 -2.21 1.16
N ILE A 93 -3.34 -2.90 0.90
CA ILE A 93 -4.34 -3.20 1.93
C ILE A 93 -3.78 -4.14 3.00
N GLN A 94 -2.94 -5.11 2.62
CA GLN A 94 -2.27 -6.00 3.57
C GLN A 94 -1.34 -5.26 4.51
N THR A 95 -0.64 -4.23 4.01
CA THR A 95 0.25 -3.39 4.80
C THR A 95 -0.54 -2.64 5.89
N TYR A 96 -1.69 -2.05 5.54
CA TYR A 96 -2.55 -1.41 6.54
C TYR A 96 -3.13 -2.42 7.53
N ALA A 97 -3.62 -3.57 7.05
CA ALA A 97 -4.10 -4.65 7.91
C ALA A 97 -3.04 -5.12 8.92
N ALA A 98 -1.79 -5.27 8.48
CA ALA A 98 -0.68 -5.66 9.34
C ALA A 98 -0.32 -4.56 10.35
N ALA A 99 -0.43 -3.29 10.00
CA ALA A 99 -0.26 -2.19 10.95
C ALA A 99 -1.32 -2.24 12.06
N CYS A 100 -2.59 -2.42 11.70
CA CYS A 100 -3.69 -2.59 12.66
C CYS A 100 -3.49 -3.79 13.59
N GLN A 101 -3.07 -4.93 13.03
CA GLN A 101 -2.78 -6.14 13.80
C GLN A 101 -1.60 -5.95 14.77
N ARG A 102 -0.54 -5.25 14.35
CA ARG A 102 0.60 -4.89 15.22
C ARG A 102 0.20 -3.93 16.35
N ALA A 103 -0.80 -3.09 16.12
CA ALA A 103 -1.42 -2.25 17.15
C ALA A 103 -2.42 -3.01 18.04
N ASN A 104 -2.52 -4.35 17.89
CA ASN A 104 -3.40 -5.23 18.65
C ASN A 104 -4.90 -4.89 18.48
N VAL A 105 -5.27 -4.34 17.32
CA VAL A 105 -6.67 -4.07 16.94
C VAL A 105 -7.23 -5.25 16.17
N SER A 106 -8.42 -5.71 16.58
CA SER A 106 -9.17 -6.72 15.82
C SER A 106 -9.83 -6.07 14.60
N ILE A 107 -9.46 -6.51 13.41
CA ILE A 107 -10.05 -6.08 12.13
C ILE A 107 -11.06 -7.11 11.63
N SER A 108 -12.10 -6.66 10.94
CA SER A 108 -13.06 -7.56 10.29
C SER A 108 -12.44 -8.21 9.04
N PRO A 109 -13.00 -9.33 8.55
CA PRO A 109 -12.52 -9.95 7.33
C PRO A 109 -12.63 -9.00 6.13
N TRP A 110 -11.49 -8.72 5.50
CA TRP A 110 -11.41 -7.82 4.33
C TRP A 110 -11.08 -8.53 3.02
N ARG A 111 -10.57 -9.78 3.08
CA ARG A 111 -10.32 -10.63 1.91
C ARG A 111 -11.52 -11.54 1.66
N ASN A 112 -11.88 -11.73 0.39
CA ASN A 112 -12.88 -12.71 -0.04
C ASN A 112 -12.42 -13.44 -1.32
N GLU A 113 -13.21 -14.38 -1.84
CA GLU A 113 -12.84 -15.18 -3.03
C GLU A 113 -12.65 -14.33 -4.29
N SER A 114 -13.38 -13.21 -4.39
CA SER A 114 -13.36 -12.29 -5.54
C SER A 114 -12.43 -11.08 -5.33
N PHE A 115 -12.00 -10.82 -4.10
CA PHE A 115 -11.25 -9.63 -3.70
C PHE A 115 -10.09 -10.00 -2.79
N CYS A 116 -8.88 -9.81 -3.31
CA CYS A 116 -7.65 -10.12 -2.58
C CYS A 116 -7.64 -11.53 -1.98
N GLY A 117 -8.21 -12.48 -2.71
CA GLY A 117 -8.16 -13.89 -2.36
C GLY A 117 -6.73 -14.32 -2.11
N LYS A 118 -6.50 -15.13 -1.08
CA LYS A 118 -5.20 -15.76 -0.88
C LYS A 118 -4.99 -16.66 -2.09
N ALA A 119 -4.12 -16.28 -3.04
CA ALA A 119 -3.78 -17.24 -4.07
C ALA A 119 -3.15 -18.43 -3.36
N ALA A 120 -3.76 -19.60 -3.47
CA ALA A 120 -3.14 -20.79 -2.95
C ALA A 120 -1.77 -20.93 -3.60
N LEU A 121 -0.74 -21.26 -2.82
CA LEU A 121 0.47 -21.77 -3.41
C LEU A 121 0.09 -23.07 -4.11
N CYS A 122 0.15 -23.07 -5.43
CA CYS A 122 0.34 -24.31 -6.16
C CYS A 122 1.77 -24.77 -5.84
N ASN A 123 1.93 -25.63 -4.84
CA ASN A 123 3.08 -26.52 -4.83
C ASN A 123 2.86 -27.53 -5.97
N CYS A 124 3.47 -27.28 -7.12
CA CYS A 124 3.25 -28.04 -8.37
C CYS A 124 3.67 -29.53 -8.28
N ALA A 125 4.37 -29.93 -7.21
CA ALA A 125 4.85 -31.29 -7.02
C ALA A 125 3.83 -32.23 -6.34
N ILE A 126 2.92 -31.70 -5.51
CA ILE A 126 1.99 -32.51 -4.72
C ILE A 126 0.69 -31.70 -4.63
N GLY A 127 -0.35 -32.13 -5.35
CA GLY A 127 -1.60 -31.40 -5.58
C GLY A 127 -2.45 -31.12 -4.34
N LEU A 128 -1.92 -30.34 -3.39
CA LEU A 128 -2.61 -29.83 -2.21
C LEU A 128 -2.31 -28.34 -2.05
N CYS A 129 -3.36 -27.53 -2.16
CA CYS A 129 -3.34 -26.08 -1.98
C CYS A 129 -3.17 -25.70 -0.51
N ALA A 130 -2.16 -24.88 -0.20
CA ALA A 130 -2.05 -24.14 1.06
C ALA A 130 -1.73 -22.67 0.77
N PRO A 131 -2.13 -21.70 1.62
CA PRO A 131 -1.94 -20.28 1.35
C PRO A 131 -0.44 -19.86 1.35
N ARG A 132 -0.13 -18.82 0.57
CA ARG A 132 1.20 -18.21 0.35
C ARG A 132 2.15 -18.26 1.55
N CYS A 133 3.13 -19.17 1.50
CA CYS A 133 4.42 -19.03 2.16
C CYS A 133 5.13 -17.83 1.53
N TRP A 134 4.94 -16.69 2.18
CA TRP A 134 5.87 -15.58 2.15
C TRP A 134 7.21 -16.09 2.71
N SER A 135 8.19 -16.32 1.84
CA SER A 135 9.56 -16.56 2.27
C SER A 135 10.17 -15.25 2.73
N GLY A 136 9.96 -14.91 4.01
CA GLY A 136 10.57 -13.72 4.59
C GLY A 136 9.98 -13.26 5.90
N PHE A 137 9.92 -14.10 6.94
CA PHE A 137 10.27 -13.73 8.31
C PHE A 137 10.24 -14.99 9.21
N PRO A 138 11.29 -15.26 10.00
CA PRO A 138 11.31 -16.35 10.95
C PRO A 138 10.77 -15.85 12.29
N TYR A 139 9.46 -15.95 12.53
CA TYR A 139 8.98 -15.99 13.91
C TYR A 139 8.01 -17.16 14.07
N VAL A 140 8.65 -18.27 14.41
CA VAL A 140 8.06 -19.39 15.14
C VAL A 140 7.43 -18.86 16.41
N MET A 141 6.16 -19.18 16.64
CA MET A 141 5.61 -19.53 17.96
C MET A 141 4.34 -20.37 17.75
N PRO A 142 4.05 -21.37 18.61
CA PRO A 142 4.77 -21.82 19.81
C PRO A 142 5.66 -23.05 19.60
#